data_AF-A0AAU0WVN1-F1
#
_entry.id   AF-A0AAU0WVN1-F1
#
_cell.length_a   1.000
_cell.length_b   1.000
_cell.length_c   1.000
_cell.angle_alpha   90.00
_cell.angle_beta   90.00
_cell.angle_gamma   90.00
#
_symmetry.space_group_name_H-M   'P 1'
#
loop_
_entity.id
_entity.type
_entity.pdbx_description
1 polymer ?
#
loop_
_entity_poly.entity_id
_entity_poly.type
_entity_poly.pdbx_seq_one_letter_code
_entity_poly.pdbx_strand_id
1 'polypeptide(L)'
;MTVGADGVVLSHNDQAGALLAQVGVGVAFGKVAPAWLAEAHIRRAGGTGETLATWASGRIDGHHVKALPGPDVDGAVTWWLVIDRAQTGVEQELVRERARAHLLQELSSDLLTSLNVEHCTAMIVERAARHLADAAVVVGTDDGHGFPVTRCTAGGTVARERVALDPGQLPGLAEALTGLPAVPSQWIDPHQVPSWALPFGFVDDAADIGSVAVVPLPGHGAPAGGLILLRRRQEAVFTPAEESFAQFFAARAGAALSTARWYAGQAHTTEVLMSDLLPPALDRVHGIGFSGRYRASVAGERVGGDFYDLFPADTPDTETVAVLGDVCGKGLEAAVTAGRVRHVLQALVPFAADHARVLTLLNRALLSANRTPFVTMVLATAVRRGAYVRLRLSSAGHPAPLVVRTTGRVEEAPTRGTLIGAFADIELTTAEVTLNPGEICLLYSDGITEARGGPLGDTMFSEDRLRTVLSQCAGMPPEVVTERVQMVASQWVGGRRHDDMAVLAIGAHHDNVRQT
;
A
#
# COMPACT_ATOMS: atom_id res chain seq x y z
N MET A 1 -3.37 -59.67 36.53
CA MET A 1 -2.62 -60.64 37.37
C MET A 1 -3.22 -60.62 38.77
N THR A 2 -3.11 -61.72 39.52
CA THR A 2 -3.65 -61.82 40.88
C THR A 2 -2.54 -62.15 41.85
N VAL A 3 -2.49 -61.42 42.97
CA VAL A 3 -1.46 -61.55 44.00
C VAL A 3 -2.15 -61.73 45.35
N GLY A 4 -1.74 -62.75 46.11
CA GLY A 4 -2.28 -63.05 47.43
C GLY A 4 -1.87 -62.03 48.50
N ALA A 5 -2.58 -61.97 49.62
CA ALA A 5 -2.25 -61.06 50.73
C ALA A 5 -0.83 -61.25 51.29
N ASP A 6 -0.27 -62.45 51.14
CA ASP A 6 1.10 -62.81 51.50
C ASP A 6 2.16 -62.26 50.52
N GLY A 7 1.71 -61.57 49.46
CA GLY A 7 2.57 -61.00 48.43
C GLY A 7 3.07 -62.04 47.43
N VAL A 8 2.44 -63.22 47.31
CA VAL A 8 2.79 -64.24 46.32
C VAL A 8 1.90 -64.11 45.08
N VAL A 9 2.49 -64.19 43.89
CA VAL A 9 1.74 -64.17 42.63
C VAL A 9 0.96 -65.49 42.48
N LEU A 10 -0.37 -65.39 42.43
CA LEU A 10 -1.27 -66.53 42.31
C LEU A 10 -1.60 -66.86 40.85
N SER A 11 -1.71 -65.83 40.00
CA SER A 11 -1.96 -66.00 38.57
C SER A 11 -1.56 -64.77 37.76
N HIS A 12 -1.23 -64.97 36.49
CA HIS A 12 -1.08 -63.89 35.52
C HIS A 12 -1.46 -64.39 34.12
N ASN A 13 -1.70 -63.47 33.20
CA ASN A 13 -1.85 -63.77 31.78
C ASN A 13 -0.52 -63.45 31.04
N ASP A 14 -0.44 -63.79 29.76
CA ASP A 14 0.76 -63.58 28.95
C ASP A 14 1.16 -62.10 28.84
N GLN A 15 0.18 -61.20 28.79
CA GLN A 15 0.41 -59.75 28.71
C GLN A 15 1.05 -59.19 29.99
N ALA A 16 0.59 -59.65 31.16
CA ALA A 16 1.23 -59.36 32.43
C ALA A 16 2.64 -59.97 32.52
N GLY A 17 2.84 -61.15 31.94
CA GLY A 17 4.13 -61.84 31.81
C GLY A 17 5.15 -61.05 30.98
N ALA A 18 4.69 -60.44 29.89
CA ALA A 18 5.52 -59.60 29.03
C ALA A 18 5.88 -58.26 29.69
N LEU A 19 4.97 -57.69 30.49
CA LEU A 19 5.17 -56.37 31.11
C LEU A 19 6.05 -56.42 32.37
N LEU A 20 5.93 -57.47 33.19
CA LEU A 20 6.79 -57.69 34.37
C LEU A 20 7.75 -58.84 34.09
N ALA A 21 8.99 -58.51 33.72
CA ALA A 21 10.02 -59.50 33.47
C ALA A 21 10.15 -60.46 34.68
N GLN A 22 10.13 -61.77 34.42
CA GLN A 22 10.28 -62.84 35.42
C GLN A 22 9.10 -63.02 36.39
N VAL A 23 7.93 -62.40 36.14
CA VAL A 23 6.72 -62.74 36.90
C VAL A 23 6.30 -64.19 36.61
N GLY A 24 5.98 -64.93 37.67
CA GLY A 24 5.54 -66.32 37.59
C GLY A 24 4.72 -66.70 38.82
N VAL A 25 3.85 -67.70 38.70
CA VAL A 25 3.06 -68.21 39.82
C VAL A 25 3.99 -68.75 40.92
N GLY A 26 3.75 -68.36 42.17
CA GLY A 26 4.59 -68.72 43.33
C GLY A 26 5.79 -67.80 43.58
N VAL A 27 6.03 -66.80 42.72
CA VAL A 27 7.10 -65.81 42.92
C VAL A 27 6.64 -64.70 43.86
N ALA A 28 7.53 -64.23 44.73
CA ALA A 28 7.29 -63.08 45.59
C ALA A 28 7.13 -61.81 44.75
N PHE A 29 5.96 -61.18 44.80
CA PHE A 29 5.59 -60.04 43.98
C PHE A 29 6.54 -58.86 44.16
N GLY A 30 6.99 -58.59 45.40
CA GLY A 30 7.95 -57.53 45.69
C GLY A 30 9.35 -57.70 45.06
N LYS A 31 9.68 -58.90 44.52
CA LYS A 31 10.95 -59.12 43.80
C LYS A 31 10.84 -58.86 42.30
N VAL A 32 9.64 -58.93 41.73
CA VAL A 32 9.39 -58.85 40.28
C VAL A 32 8.60 -57.60 39.87
N ALA A 33 7.85 -57.01 40.79
CA ALA A 33 7.13 -55.77 40.57
C ALA A 33 7.99 -54.55 40.96
N PRO A 34 7.85 -53.41 40.26
CA PRO A 34 8.45 -52.16 40.69
C PRO A 34 7.94 -51.74 42.07
N ALA A 35 8.78 -51.01 42.82
CA ALA A 35 8.51 -50.59 44.20
C ALA A 35 7.12 -49.95 44.39
N TRP A 36 6.72 -49.05 43.48
CA TRP A 36 5.43 -48.36 43.57
C TRP A 36 4.22 -49.31 43.49
N LEU A 37 4.33 -50.41 42.72
CA LEU A 37 3.26 -51.38 42.54
C LEU A 37 3.25 -52.40 43.69
N ALA A 38 4.43 -52.79 44.17
CA ALA A 38 4.57 -53.62 45.37
C ALA A 38 4.02 -52.92 46.62
N GLU A 39 4.34 -51.65 46.83
CA GLU A 39 3.82 -50.83 47.93
C GLU A 39 2.30 -50.60 47.81
N ALA A 40 1.78 -50.43 46.59
CA ALA A 40 0.35 -50.36 46.35
C ALA A 40 -0.36 -51.66 46.74
N HIS A 41 0.26 -52.80 46.47
CA HIS A 41 -0.26 -54.11 46.88
C HIS A 41 -0.22 -54.31 48.40
N ILE A 42 0.88 -53.98 49.08
CA ILE A 42 0.98 -54.07 50.55
C ILE A 42 -0.09 -53.21 51.22
N ARG A 43 -0.28 -51.97 50.77
CA ARG A 43 -1.34 -51.08 51.31
C ARG A 43 -2.74 -51.62 51.08
N ARG A 44 -2.98 -52.29 49.94
CA ARG A 44 -4.29 -52.83 49.59
C ARG A 44 -4.61 -54.14 50.33
N ALA A 45 -3.63 -55.04 50.45
CA ALA A 45 -3.76 -56.30 51.16
C ALA A 45 -3.75 -56.14 52.69
N GLY A 46 -3.06 -55.11 53.21
CA GLY A 46 -2.90 -54.87 54.65
C GLY A 46 -4.10 -54.25 55.37
N GLY A 47 -5.18 -53.90 54.67
CA GLY A 47 -6.50 -53.63 55.25
C GLY A 47 -6.54 -52.72 56.48
N THR A 48 -6.06 -51.48 56.40
CA THR A 48 -6.35 -50.45 57.43
C THR A 48 -7.08 -49.28 56.80
N GLY A 49 -8.31 -49.06 57.24
CA GLY A 49 -9.23 -48.08 56.69
C GLY A 49 -8.72 -46.65 56.79
N GLU A 50 -8.27 -46.12 55.66
CA GLU A 50 -8.42 -44.72 55.25
C GLU A 50 -8.13 -44.66 53.74
N THR A 51 -9.12 -44.19 52.97
CA THR A 51 -9.12 -43.93 51.52
C THR A 51 -8.12 -44.76 50.69
N LEU A 52 -8.43 -46.05 50.48
CA LEU A 52 -7.63 -46.88 49.58
C LEU A 52 -7.60 -46.23 48.19
N ALA A 53 -6.42 -45.81 47.73
CA ALA A 53 -6.23 -45.20 46.42
C ALA A 53 -6.89 -46.05 45.33
N THR A 54 -7.74 -45.44 44.50
CA THR A 54 -8.54 -46.11 43.46
C THR A 54 -7.68 -46.72 42.36
N TRP A 55 -6.40 -46.34 42.28
CA TRP A 55 -5.39 -46.84 41.37
C TRP A 55 -3.99 -46.41 41.84
N ALA A 56 -2.95 -47.06 41.32
CA ALA A 56 -1.56 -46.64 41.44
C ALA A 56 -0.93 -46.51 40.04
N SER A 57 0.13 -45.74 39.88
CA SER A 57 0.83 -45.62 38.59
C SER A 57 2.33 -45.46 38.75
N GLY A 58 3.06 -45.87 37.72
CA GLY A 58 4.49 -45.61 37.59
C GLY A 58 5.02 -46.13 36.27
N ARG A 59 6.34 -46.17 36.11
CA ARG A 59 6.97 -46.68 34.88
C ARG A 59 7.34 -48.15 35.03
N ILE A 60 7.12 -48.93 33.98
CA ILE A 60 7.57 -50.31 33.80
C ILE A 60 8.14 -50.41 32.39
N ASP A 61 9.41 -50.78 32.27
CA ASP A 61 10.10 -50.96 30.99
C ASP A 61 9.85 -49.82 29.97
N GLY A 62 10.02 -48.58 30.41
CA GLY A 62 9.82 -47.37 29.60
C GLY A 62 8.38 -46.89 29.45
N HIS A 63 7.38 -47.76 29.65
CA HIS A 63 5.96 -47.45 29.56
C HIS A 63 5.41 -46.83 30.84
N HIS A 64 4.49 -45.86 30.72
CA HIS A 64 3.69 -45.40 31.86
C HIS A 64 2.51 -46.36 32.06
N VAL A 65 2.38 -46.93 33.25
CA VAL A 65 1.43 -47.99 33.57
C VAL A 65 0.56 -47.56 34.73
N LYS A 66 -0.76 -47.70 34.55
CA LYS A 66 -1.77 -47.53 35.59
C LYS A 66 -2.22 -48.90 36.09
N ALA A 67 -2.12 -49.14 37.40
CA ALA A 67 -2.57 -50.34 38.07
C ALA A 67 -3.89 -50.09 38.79
N LEU A 68 -4.93 -50.81 38.37
CA LEU A 68 -6.28 -50.74 38.91
C LEU A 68 -6.58 -52.02 39.71
N PRO A 69 -6.99 -51.93 40.98
CA PRO A 69 -7.36 -53.10 41.75
C PRO A 69 -8.78 -53.58 41.34
N GLY A 70 -8.91 -54.86 41.05
CA GLY A 70 -10.16 -55.57 40.84
C GLY A 70 -10.75 -56.10 42.16
N PRO A 71 -11.89 -56.80 42.11
CA PRO A 71 -12.55 -57.33 43.30
C PRO A 71 -11.63 -58.29 44.08
N ASP A 72 -11.66 -58.17 45.40
CA ASP A 72 -10.94 -59.02 46.34
C ASP A 72 -11.70 -60.34 46.50
N VAL A 73 -11.02 -61.46 46.26
CA VAL A 73 -11.56 -62.81 46.47
C VAL A 73 -10.57 -63.53 47.36
N ASP A 74 -11.02 -63.91 48.56
CA ASP A 74 -10.21 -64.60 49.58
C ASP A 74 -8.91 -63.88 49.97
N GLY A 75 -8.92 -62.54 50.04
CA GLY A 75 -7.77 -61.72 50.42
C GLY A 75 -6.73 -61.52 49.32
N ALA A 76 -7.00 -61.98 48.09
CA ALA A 76 -6.15 -61.77 46.94
C ALA A 76 -6.57 -60.54 46.11
N VAL A 77 -5.58 -59.73 45.73
CA VAL A 77 -5.80 -58.55 44.90
C VAL A 77 -5.53 -58.86 43.43
N THR A 78 -6.55 -58.70 42.59
CA THR A 78 -6.38 -58.77 41.13
C THR A 78 -5.99 -57.40 40.57
N TRP A 79 -4.79 -57.25 40.03
CA TRP A 79 -4.31 -56.04 39.38
C TRP A 79 -4.56 -56.06 37.87
N TRP A 80 -5.23 -55.01 37.39
CA TRP A 80 -5.39 -54.67 35.99
C TRP A 80 -4.34 -53.62 35.64
N LEU A 81 -3.34 -54.01 34.83
CA LEU A 81 -2.26 -53.12 34.39
C LEU A 81 -2.61 -52.57 33.01
N VAL A 82 -2.80 -51.26 32.93
CA VAL A 82 -3.14 -50.54 31.70
C VAL A 82 -1.96 -49.70 31.29
N ILE A 83 -1.39 -49.96 30.11
CA ILE A 83 -0.36 -49.12 29.51
C ILE A 83 -1.04 -47.86 28.97
N ASP A 84 -0.64 -46.70 29.46
CA ASP A 84 -1.11 -45.43 28.92
C ASP A 84 -0.38 -45.14 27.60
N ARG A 85 -1.04 -45.42 26.48
CA ARG A 85 -0.55 -45.14 25.12
C ARG A 85 -0.96 -43.75 24.61
N ALA A 86 -1.74 -42.97 25.38
CA ALA A 86 -2.36 -41.74 24.90
C ALA A 86 -1.43 -40.52 24.96
N GLN A 87 -0.46 -40.48 25.89
CA GLN A 87 0.38 -39.29 26.09
C GLN A 87 1.35 -39.00 24.92
N THR A 88 2.00 -40.02 24.36
CA THR A 88 3.07 -39.81 23.36
C THR A 88 2.54 -39.34 22.00
N GLY A 89 1.34 -39.77 21.60
CA GLY A 89 0.73 -39.37 20.33
C GLY A 89 0.16 -37.95 20.38
N VAL A 90 -0.46 -37.57 21.51
CA VAL A 90 -1.03 -36.23 21.71
C VAL A 90 0.08 -35.18 21.83
N GLU A 91 1.18 -35.48 22.51
CA GLU A 91 2.31 -34.54 22.61
C GLU A 91 2.99 -34.31 21.26
N GLN A 92 3.19 -35.35 20.45
CA GLN A 92 3.77 -35.20 19.12
C GLN A 92 2.86 -34.43 18.17
N GLU A 93 1.54 -34.68 18.23
CA GLU A 93 0.57 -33.94 17.42
C GLU A 93 0.44 -32.49 17.86
N LEU A 94 0.46 -32.23 19.17
CA LEU A 94 0.48 -30.87 19.73
C LEU A 94 1.76 -30.11 19.37
N VAL A 95 2.92 -30.77 19.35
CA VAL A 95 4.19 -30.16 18.91
C VAL A 95 4.13 -29.82 17.43
N ARG A 96 3.56 -30.69 16.58
CA ARG A 96 3.36 -30.39 15.14
C ARG A 96 2.36 -29.25 14.92
N GLU A 97 1.24 -29.23 15.64
CA GLU A 97 0.28 -28.13 15.58
C GLU A 97 0.90 -26.82 16.02
N ARG A 98 1.67 -26.81 17.13
CA ARG A 98 2.38 -25.61 17.60
C ARG A 98 3.43 -25.12 16.61
N ALA A 99 4.19 -26.02 15.99
CA ALA A 99 5.16 -25.67 14.95
C ALA A 99 4.47 -25.04 13.72
N ARG A 100 3.33 -25.60 13.28
CA ARG A 100 2.51 -25.04 12.20
C ARG A 100 1.93 -23.67 12.57
N ALA A 101 1.39 -23.52 13.77
CA ALA A 101 0.85 -22.24 14.24
C ALA A 101 1.93 -21.16 14.33
N HIS A 102 3.12 -21.52 14.84
CA HIS A 102 4.26 -20.60 14.90
C HIS A 102 4.73 -20.18 13.51
N LEU A 103 4.82 -21.12 12.56
CA LEU A 103 5.17 -20.84 11.18
C LEU A 103 4.14 -19.90 10.52
N LEU A 104 2.84 -20.10 10.74
CA LEU A 104 1.81 -19.17 10.25
C LEU A 104 1.94 -17.77 10.85
N GLN A 105 2.29 -17.67 12.13
CA GLN A 105 2.46 -16.38 12.79
C GLN A 105 3.69 -15.63 12.27
N GLU A 106 4.81 -16.32 12.06
CA GLU A 106 6.02 -15.78 11.44
C GLU A 106 5.75 -15.29 10.01
N LEU A 107 5.10 -16.13 9.19
CA LEU A 107 4.70 -15.76 7.82
C LEU A 107 3.71 -14.59 7.78
N SER A 108 2.81 -14.48 8.77
CA SER A 108 1.83 -13.40 8.85
C SER A 108 2.44 -12.05 9.23
N SER A 109 3.53 -12.02 10.01
CA SER A 109 4.18 -10.76 10.41
C SER A 109 4.85 -10.08 9.22
N ASP A 110 5.60 -10.85 8.42
CA ASP A 110 6.35 -10.31 7.29
C ASP A 110 5.44 -9.82 6.16
N LEU A 111 4.37 -10.57 5.85
CA LEU A 111 3.45 -10.25 4.75
C LEU A 111 2.67 -8.94 4.95
N LEU A 112 2.46 -8.52 6.20
CA LEU A 112 1.73 -7.29 6.53
C LEU A 112 2.60 -6.02 6.50
N THR A 113 3.92 -6.15 6.33
CA THR A 113 4.83 -4.99 6.35
C THR A 113 4.92 -4.23 5.04
N SER A 114 4.52 -4.84 3.91
CA SER A 114 4.65 -4.24 2.58
C SER A 114 3.31 -3.90 1.96
N LEU A 115 3.12 -2.63 1.60
CA LEU A 115 1.97 -2.14 0.83
C LEU A 115 2.20 -2.22 -0.70
N ASN A 116 3.33 -2.78 -1.14
CA ASN A 116 3.63 -2.94 -2.55
C ASN A 116 3.15 -4.34 -3.02
N VAL A 117 2.21 -4.36 -3.98
CA VAL A 117 1.59 -5.58 -4.53
C VAL A 117 2.64 -6.55 -5.07
N GLU A 118 3.65 -6.03 -5.76
CA GLU A 118 4.71 -6.84 -6.36
C GLU A 118 5.58 -7.50 -5.31
N HIS A 119 6.02 -6.73 -4.32
CA HIS A 119 6.84 -7.24 -3.23
C HIS A 119 6.07 -8.25 -2.38
N CYS A 120 4.80 -7.96 -2.08
CA CYS A 120 3.91 -8.88 -1.36
C CYS A 120 3.75 -10.20 -2.12
N THR A 121 3.48 -10.16 -3.43
CA THR A 121 3.35 -11.37 -4.27
C THR A 121 4.65 -12.19 -4.31
N ALA A 122 5.80 -11.53 -4.40
CA ALA A 122 7.11 -12.19 -4.37
C ALA A 122 7.36 -12.92 -3.04
N MET A 123 7.05 -12.27 -1.91
CA MET A 123 7.16 -12.91 -0.60
C MET A 123 6.20 -14.11 -0.46
N ILE A 124 4.95 -13.99 -0.94
CA ILE A 124 3.98 -15.09 -0.89
C ILE A 124 4.52 -16.32 -1.63
N VAL A 125 5.00 -16.14 -2.87
CA VAL A 125 5.46 -17.28 -3.68
C VAL A 125 6.74 -17.90 -3.11
N GLU A 126 7.67 -17.09 -2.61
CA GLU A 126 8.92 -17.58 -2.03
C GLU A 126 8.66 -18.40 -0.76
N ARG A 127 7.78 -17.91 0.12
CA ARG A 127 7.43 -18.60 1.37
C ARG A 127 6.62 -19.86 1.10
N ALA A 128 5.68 -19.81 0.15
CA ALA A 128 4.92 -21.00 -0.27
C ALA A 128 5.84 -22.09 -0.83
N ALA A 129 6.79 -21.72 -1.71
CA ALA A 129 7.77 -22.65 -2.27
C ALA A 129 8.81 -23.13 -1.26
N ARG A 130 8.98 -22.47 -0.10
CA ARG A 130 9.90 -22.93 0.94
C ARG A 130 9.23 -23.85 1.96
N HIS A 131 7.96 -23.62 2.26
CA HIS A 131 7.30 -24.19 3.42
C HIS A 131 6.10 -25.09 3.09
N LEU A 132 5.53 -25.00 1.88
CA LEU A 132 4.32 -25.74 1.52
C LEU A 132 4.57 -26.80 0.43
N ALA A 133 5.46 -26.50 -0.53
CA ALA A 133 5.72 -27.33 -1.69
C ALA A 133 7.12 -27.09 -2.25
N ASP A 134 7.54 -27.83 -3.29
CA ASP A 134 8.85 -27.67 -3.94
C ASP A 134 8.89 -26.45 -4.87
N ALA A 135 7.72 -26.00 -5.32
CA ALA A 135 7.50 -24.83 -6.13
C ALA A 135 6.12 -24.24 -5.85
N ALA A 136 6.00 -22.93 -6.03
CA ALA A 136 4.75 -22.21 -5.92
C ALA A 136 4.58 -21.23 -7.08
N VAL A 137 3.32 -20.99 -7.44
CA VAL A 137 2.91 -19.99 -8.42
C VAL A 137 1.71 -19.22 -7.89
N VAL A 138 1.80 -17.89 -7.90
CA VAL A 138 0.67 -17.01 -7.65
C VAL A 138 0.17 -16.49 -8.99
N VAL A 139 -1.10 -16.72 -9.27
CA VAL A 139 -1.84 -16.15 -10.40
C VAL A 139 -2.73 -15.05 -9.85
N GLY A 140 -2.50 -13.81 -10.28
CA GLY A 140 -3.37 -12.70 -9.92
C GLY A 140 -4.68 -12.70 -10.73
N THR A 141 -5.45 -11.65 -10.59
CA THR A 141 -6.70 -11.46 -11.36
C THR A 141 -6.40 -10.82 -12.71
N ASP A 142 -7.22 -11.11 -13.73
CA ASP A 142 -7.11 -10.45 -15.04
C ASP A 142 -7.49 -8.97 -14.93
N ASP A 143 -6.69 -8.11 -15.57
CA ASP A 143 -6.91 -6.67 -15.66
C ASP A 143 -7.07 -6.19 -17.12
N GLY A 144 -7.29 -7.10 -18.07
CA GLY A 144 -7.45 -6.81 -19.49
C GLY A 144 -6.13 -6.82 -20.27
N HIS A 145 -4.99 -6.95 -19.58
CA HIS A 145 -3.66 -7.11 -20.19
C HIS A 145 -3.05 -8.51 -19.95
N GLY A 146 -3.89 -9.47 -19.56
CA GLY A 146 -3.48 -10.83 -19.21
C GLY A 146 -3.13 -11.00 -17.73
N PHE A 147 -3.05 -12.26 -17.30
CA PHE A 147 -2.89 -12.61 -15.89
C PHE A 147 -1.46 -12.36 -15.42
N PRO A 148 -1.25 -11.62 -14.32
CA PRO A 148 0.06 -11.54 -13.70
C PRO A 148 0.37 -12.87 -13.00
N VAL A 149 1.43 -13.53 -13.44
CA VAL A 149 1.90 -14.82 -12.91
C VAL A 149 3.26 -14.63 -12.26
N THR A 150 3.38 -14.99 -10.98
CA THR A 150 4.64 -14.95 -10.23
C THR A 150 4.97 -16.35 -9.73
N ARG A 151 6.17 -16.84 -10.00
CA ARG A 151 6.55 -18.25 -9.78
C ARG A 151 7.93 -18.38 -9.15
N CYS A 152 8.11 -19.37 -8.30
CA CYS A 152 9.37 -19.61 -7.59
C CYS A 152 9.51 -21.10 -7.21
N THR A 153 10.75 -21.61 -7.23
CA THR A 153 11.11 -22.91 -6.65
C THR A 153 11.65 -22.73 -5.23
N ALA A 154 11.67 -23.80 -4.44
CA ALA A 154 12.32 -23.80 -3.13
C ALA A 154 13.79 -23.36 -3.23
N GLY A 155 14.12 -22.19 -2.68
CA GLY A 155 15.48 -21.62 -2.75
C GLY A 155 15.87 -21.02 -4.11
N GLY A 156 14.94 -20.91 -5.06
CA GLY A 156 15.16 -20.28 -6.36
C GLY A 156 14.91 -18.77 -6.37
N THR A 157 15.06 -18.17 -7.56
CA THR A 157 14.72 -16.76 -7.80
C THR A 157 13.27 -16.60 -8.21
N VAL A 158 12.61 -15.55 -7.73
CA VAL A 158 11.26 -15.19 -8.13
C VAL A 158 11.25 -14.71 -9.58
N ALA A 159 10.44 -15.34 -10.42
CA ALA A 159 10.16 -14.90 -11.80
C ALA A 159 8.74 -14.35 -11.91
N ARG A 160 8.56 -13.29 -12.71
CA ARG A 160 7.26 -12.67 -12.96
C ARG A 160 7.05 -12.46 -14.45
N GLU A 161 5.84 -12.74 -14.90
CA GLU A 161 5.43 -12.57 -16.29
C GLU A 161 3.94 -12.24 -16.37
N ARG A 162 3.51 -11.61 -17.47
CA ARG A 162 2.08 -11.51 -17.82
C ARG A 162 1.77 -12.55 -18.87
N VAL A 163 0.77 -13.38 -18.58
CA VAL A 163 0.44 -14.53 -19.43
C VAL A 163 -1.02 -14.44 -19.86
N ALA A 164 -1.25 -14.54 -21.16
CA ALA A 164 -2.57 -14.85 -21.69
C ALA A 164 -2.83 -16.35 -21.47
N LEU A 165 -3.50 -16.69 -20.37
CA LEU A 165 -3.84 -18.06 -19.99
C LEU A 165 -5.36 -18.26 -19.96
N ASP A 166 -5.79 -19.51 -20.11
CA ASP A 166 -7.15 -19.94 -19.83
C ASP A 166 -7.16 -20.64 -18.46
N PRO A 167 -7.82 -20.05 -17.42
CA PRO A 167 -7.89 -20.65 -16.10
C PRO A 167 -8.49 -22.06 -16.08
N GLY A 168 -9.31 -22.43 -17.07
CA GLY A 168 -9.91 -23.76 -17.19
C GLY A 168 -8.91 -24.87 -17.53
N GLN A 169 -7.68 -24.53 -17.94
CA GLN A 169 -6.63 -25.50 -18.22
C GLN A 169 -6.09 -26.20 -16.97
N LEU A 170 -6.25 -25.59 -15.79
CA LEU A 170 -5.83 -26.18 -14.52
C LEU A 170 -7.06 -26.32 -13.60
N PRO A 171 -7.51 -27.55 -13.29
CA PRO A 171 -8.66 -27.77 -12.41
C PRO A 171 -8.52 -27.04 -11.07
N GLY A 172 -9.56 -26.33 -10.65
CA GLY A 172 -9.59 -25.57 -9.40
C GLY A 172 -9.07 -24.13 -9.51
N LEU A 173 -8.40 -23.75 -10.60
CA LEU A 173 -7.89 -22.39 -10.76
C LEU A 173 -8.98 -21.38 -11.14
N ALA A 174 -9.88 -21.75 -12.05
CA ALA A 174 -11.02 -20.91 -12.40
C ALA A 174 -11.90 -20.65 -11.17
N GLU A 175 -12.14 -21.67 -10.35
CA GLU A 175 -12.84 -21.59 -9.07
C GLU A 175 -12.08 -20.70 -8.09
N ALA A 176 -10.76 -20.90 -7.94
CA ALA A 176 -9.94 -20.11 -7.04
C ALA A 176 -9.95 -18.61 -7.40
N LEU A 177 -9.87 -18.28 -8.70
CA LEU A 177 -9.90 -16.92 -9.21
C LEU A 177 -11.29 -16.27 -9.13
N THR A 178 -12.34 -17.05 -8.88
CA THR A 178 -13.70 -16.57 -8.61
C THR A 178 -14.07 -16.62 -7.13
N GLY A 179 -13.16 -17.07 -6.26
CA GLY A 179 -13.36 -17.14 -4.81
C GLY A 179 -14.17 -18.36 -4.35
N LEU A 180 -14.36 -19.33 -5.23
CA LEU A 180 -14.96 -20.62 -4.90
C LEU A 180 -13.93 -21.53 -4.22
N PRO A 181 -14.38 -22.50 -3.38
CA PRO A 181 -13.48 -23.42 -2.72
C PRO A 181 -12.70 -24.25 -3.75
N ALA A 182 -11.43 -24.53 -3.41
CA ALA A 182 -10.56 -25.35 -4.23
C ALA A 182 -11.07 -26.80 -4.34
N VAL A 183 -10.75 -27.41 -5.48
CA VAL A 183 -10.92 -28.85 -5.69
C VAL A 183 -9.84 -29.60 -4.89
N PRO A 184 -10.15 -30.75 -4.23
CA PRO A 184 -9.15 -31.57 -3.56
C PRO A 184 -7.97 -31.92 -4.47
N SER A 185 -6.73 -31.85 -3.97
CA SER A 185 -5.51 -32.05 -4.79
C SER A 185 -5.48 -33.42 -5.48
N GLN A 186 -6.03 -34.45 -4.84
CA GLN A 186 -6.15 -35.81 -5.36
C GLN A 186 -7.01 -35.92 -6.64
N TRP A 187 -7.79 -34.89 -6.99
CA TRP A 187 -8.60 -34.86 -8.22
C TRP A 187 -7.92 -34.07 -9.35
N ILE A 188 -6.75 -33.47 -9.09
CA ILE A 188 -5.98 -32.73 -10.09
C ILE A 188 -4.95 -33.69 -10.69
N ASP A 189 -4.99 -33.88 -12.00
CA ASP A 189 -3.99 -34.66 -12.73
C ASP A 189 -2.68 -33.85 -12.89
N PRO A 190 -1.56 -34.24 -12.25
CA PRO A 190 -0.30 -33.50 -12.32
C PRO A 190 0.29 -33.40 -13.73
N HIS A 191 -0.08 -34.32 -14.64
CA HIS A 191 0.38 -34.31 -16.02
C HIS A 191 -0.33 -33.28 -16.90
N GLN A 192 -1.41 -32.67 -16.39
CA GLN A 192 -2.16 -31.62 -17.08
C GLN A 192 -1.75 -30.21 -16.65
N VAL A 193 -0.72 -30.07 -15.81
CA VAL A 193 -0.21 -28.74 -15.42
C VAL A 193 0.33 -28.02 -16.66
N PRO A 194 -0.22 -26.85 -16.99
CA PRO A 194 0.21 -26.12 -18.17
C PRO A 194 1.60 -25.51 -17.99
N SER A 195 2.35 -25.36 -19.08
CA SER A 195 3.75 -24.87 -19.05
C SER A 195 3.92 -23.49 -18.42
N TRP A 196 2.92 -22.61 -18.53
CA TRP A 196 2.94 -21.29 -17.91
C TRP A 196 2.91 -21.37 -16.37
N ALA A 197 2.41 -22.46 -15.79
CA ALA A 197 2.38 -22.70 -14.35
C ALA A 197 3.67 -23.33 -13.81
N LEU A 198 4.68 -23.56 -14.67
CA LEU A 198 5.94 -24.18 -14.26
C LEU A 198 7.03 -23.11 -14.04
N PRO A 199 7.64 -23.03 -12.84
CA PRO A 199 8.85 -22.25 -12.65
C PRO A 199 10.00 -22.79 -13.48
N PHE A 200 10.90 -21.91 -13.91
CA PHE A 200 12.10 -22.30 -14.65
C PHE A 200 12.99 -23.23 -13.81
N GLY A 201 13.44 -24.35 -14.39
CA GLY A 201 14.31 -25.32 -13.71
C GLY A 201 13.62 -26.13 -12.62
N PHE A 202 12.29 -26.14 -12.55
CA PHE A 202 11.56 -26.95 -11.57
C PHE A 202 11.61 -28.45 -11.89
N VAL A 203 11.25 -28.79 -13.13
CA VAL A 203 11.27 -30.14 -13.73
C VAL A 203 11.67 -30.02 -15.20
N ASP A 204 12.32 -31.05 -15.75
CA ASP A 204 12.65 -31.13 -17.17
C ASP A 204 11.47 -31.67 -18.01
N ASP A 205 10.63 -32.52 -17.40
CA ASP A 205 9.40 -33.07 -17.99
C ASP A 205 8.21 -32.89 -17.02
N ALA A 206 7.01 -32.58 -17.55
CA ALA A 206 5.78 -32.55 -16.76
C ALA A 206 5.43 -33.91 -16.13
N ALA A 207 5.99 -35.01 -16.66
CA ALA A 207 5.94 -36.34 -16.06
C ALA A 207 6.56 -36.42 -14.64
N ASP A 208 7.46 -35.48 -14.30
CA ASP A 208 8.16 -35.44 -13.01
C ASP A 208 7.38 -34.69 -11.92
N ILE A 209 6.19 -34.19 -12.23
CA ILE A 209 5.28 -33.58 -11.25
C ILE A 209 4.52 -34.70 -10.53
N GLY A 210 4.62 -34.74 -9.20
CA GLY A 210 3.99 -35.76 -8.37
C GLY A 210 2.59 -35.41 -7.91
N SER A 211 2.39 -34.15 -7.50
CA SER A 211 1.09 -33.67 -7.02
C SER A 211 0.97 -32.16 -7.14
N VAL A 212 -0.28 -31.70 -7.26
CA VAL A 212 -0.63 -30.29 -7.44
C VAL A 212 -1.75 -29.93 -6.49
N ALA A 213 -1.63 -28.80 -5.81
CA ALA A 213 -2.74 -28.21 -5.07
C ALA A 213 -2.98 -26.79 -5.57
N VAL A 214 -4.26 -26.44 -5.75
CA VAL A 214 -4.68 -25.08 -6.08
C VAL A 214 -5.47 -24.55 -4.90
N VAL A 215 -5.16 -23.34 -4.44
CA VAL A 215 -5.77 -22.74 -3.25
C VAL A 215 -6.16 -21.30 -3.57
N PRO A 216 -7.41 -20.88 -3.29
CA PRO A 216 -7.80 -19.47 -3.46
C PRO A 216 -7.02 -18.57 -2.50
N LEU A 217 -6.59 -17.41 -3.00
CA LEU A 217 -6.13 -16.29 -2.19
C LEU A 217 -7.33 -15.35 -1.97
N PRO A 218 -8.08 -15.46 -0.87
CA PRO A 218 -9.25 -14.62 -0.65
C PRO A 218 -8.84 -13.16 -0.45
N GLY A 219 -9.65 -12.23 -0.95
CA GLY A 219 -9.49 -10.80 -0.69
C GLY A 219 -10.74 -10.18 -0.07
N HIS A 220 -10.70 -8.87 0.18
CA HIS A 220 -11.86 -8.13 0.67
C HIS A 220 -12.87 -7.90 -0.48
N GLY A 221 -13.94 -8.69 -0.50
CA GLY A 221 -15.05 -8.56 -1.46
C GLY A 221 -14.83 -9.24 -2.82
N ALA A 222 -13.57 -9.45 -3.22
CA ALA A 222 -13.18 -10.22 -4.41
C ALA A 222 -11.88 -11.01 -4.12
N PRO A 223 -11.65 -12.16 -4.80
CA PRO A 223 -10.42 -12.92 -4.64
C PRO A 223 -9.19 -12.12 -5.09
N ALA A 224 -8.09 -12.23 -4.33
CA ALA A 224 -6.82 -11.61 -4.65
C ALA A 224 -6.02 -12.42 -5.70
N GLY A 225 -6.37 -13.69 -5.92
CA GLY A 225 -5.77 -14.57 -6.91
C GLY A 225 -5.91 -16.05 -6.56
N GLY A 226 -5.12 -16.90 -7.24
CA GLY A 226 -4.94 -18.31 -6.95
C GLY A 226 -3.48 -18.63 -6.62
N LEU A 227 -3.27 -19.51 -5.65
CA LEU A 227 -1.97 -20.08 -5.31
C LEU A 227 -1.93 -21.53 -5.79
N ILE A 228 -0.95 -21.84 -6.64
CA ILE A 228 -0.66 -23.18 -7.13
C ILE A 228 0.58 -23.68 -6.41
N LEU A 229 0.52 -24.89 -5.88
CA LEU A 229 1.58 -25.58 -5.18
C LEU A 229 1.95 -26.85 -5.94
N LEU A 230 3.24 -27.04 -6.21
CA LEU A 230 3.75 -28.14 -7.02
C LEU A 230 4.76 -28.96 -6.22
N ARG A 231 4.59 -30.30 -6.22
CA ARG A 231 5.57 -31.24 -5.69
C ARG A 231 6.13 -32.13 -6.77
N ARG A 232 7.40 -32.51 -6.65
CA ARG A 232 8.04 -33.48 -7.54
C ARG A 232 7.54 -34.90 -7.27
N ARG A 233 7.66 -35.79 -8.25
CA ARG A 233 7.20 -37.18 -8.19
C ARG A 233 7.80 -38.01 -7.06
N GLN A 234 8.99 -37.63 -6.58
CA GLN A 234 9.69 -38.31 -5.49
C GLN A 234 9.11 -37.95 -4.10
N GLU A 235 8.30 -36.90 -4.02
CA GLU A 235 7.69 -36.41 -2.79
C GLU A 235 6.29 -37.00 -2.57
N ALA A 236 5.81 -36.97 -1.32
CA ALA A 236 4.48 -37.46 -0.97
C ALA A 236 3.37 -36.53 -1.49
N VAL A 237 2.22 -37.13 -1.87
CA VAL A 237 0.99 -36.40 -2.19
C VAL A 237 0.55 -35.53 -1.00
N PHE A 238 -0.05 -34.38 -1.28
CA PHE A 238 -0.59 -33.50 -0.24
C PHE A 238 -1.60 -34.23 0.65
N THR A 239 -1.37 -34.19 1.95
CA THR A 239 -2.31 -34.71 2.95
C THR A 239 -3.40 -33.68 3.23
N PRO A 240 -4.59 -34.08 3.72
CA PRO A 240 -5.66 -33.14 4.09
C PRO A 240 -5.22 -32.08 5.11
N ALA A 241 -4.28 -32.42 6.00
CA ALA A 241 -3.73 -31.49 6.97
C ALA A 241 -2.81 -30.44 6.32
N GLU A 242 -2.04 -30.80 5.30
CA GLU A 242 -1.22 -29.87 4.52
C GLU A 242 -2.07 -28.98 3.63
N GLU A 243 -3.13 -29.51 3.02
CA GLU A 243 -4.11 -28.70 2.28
C GLU A 243 -4.78 -27.67 3.19
N SER A 244 -5.21 -28.07 4.39
CA SER A 244 -5.77 -27.15 5.39
C SER A 244 -4.77 -26.07 5.79
N PHE A 245 -3.49 -26.45 5.95
CA PHE A 245 -2.42 -25.50 6.26
C PHE A 245 -2.17 -24.50 5.12
N ALA A 246 -2.17 -24.98 3.87
CA ALA A 246 -2.05 -24.14 2.68
C ALA A 246 -3.23 -23.16 2.56
N GLN A 247 -4.45 -23.57 2.93
CA GLN A 247 -5.62 -22.69 3.00
C GLN A 247 -5.45 -21.58 4.05
N PHE A 248 -4.93 -21.88 5.23
CA PHE A 248 -4.65 -20.85 6.25
C PHE A 248 -3.57 -19.86 5.79
N PHE A 249 -2.50 -20.36 5.16
CA PHE A 249 -1.48 -19.51 4.57
C PHE A 249 -2.09 -18.62 3.48
N ALA A 250 -2.86 -19.20 2.55
CA ALA A 250 -3.50 -18.49 1.46
C ALA A 250 -4.49 -17.43 1.96
N ALA A 251 -5.23 -17.71 3.04
CA ALA A 251 -6.14 -16.74 3.65
C ALA A 251 -5.40 -15.49 4.17
N ARG A 252 -4.24 -15.67 4.80
CA ARG A 252 -3.40 -14.57 5.28
C ARG A 252 -2.72 -13.82 4.15
N ALA A 253 -2.14 -14.56 3.21
CA ALA A 253 -1.49 -14.02 2.01
C ALA A 253 -2.47 -13.21 1.15
N GLY A 254 -3.67 -13.74 0.94
CA GLY A 254 -4.74 -13.07 0.20
C GLY A 254 -5.21 -11.79 0.88
N ALA A 255 -5.36 -11.77 2.21
CA ALA A 255 -5.70 -10.56 2.95
C ALA A 255 -4.62 -9.46 2.82
N ALA A 256 -3.35 -9.83 2.96
CA ALA A 256 -2.22 -8.91 2.77
C ALA A 256 -2.16 -8.35 1.34
N LEU A 257 -2.29 -9.23 0.34
CA LEU A 257 -2.28 -8.85 -1.08
C LEU A 257 -3.48 -7.97 -1.43
N SER A 258 -4.67 -8.29 -0.90
CA SER A 258 -5.88 -7.47 -1.06
C SER A 258 -5.72 -6.09 -0.44
N THR A 259 -5.05 -5.99 0.71
CA THR A 259 -4.78 -4.71 1.38
C THR A 259 -3.82 -3.88 0.53
N ALA A 260 -2.69 -4.46 0.09
CA ALA A 260 -1.73 -3.79 -0.78
C ALA A 260 -2.39 -3.30 -2.09
N ARG A 261 -3.26 -4.11 -2.71
CA ARG A 261 -4.01 -3.71 -3.91
C ARG A 261 -4.99 -2.58 -3.65
N TRP A 262 -5.72 -2.62 -2.54
CA TRP A 262 -6.67 -1.56 -2.18
C TRP A 262 -5.96 -0.22 -2.00
N TYR A 263 -4.83 -0.20 -1.30
CA TYR A 263 -4.00 1.00 -1.16
C TYR A 263 -3.45 1.49 -2.51
N ALA A 264 -2.97 0.58 -3.37
CA ALA A 264 -2.50 0.95 -4.70
C ALA A 264 -3.62 1.54 -5.58
N GLY A 265 -4.83 0.95 -5.54
CA GLY A 265 -5.99 1.44 -6.29
C GLY A 265 -6.51 2.78 -5.78
N GLN A 266 -6.52 2.99 -4.46
CA GLN A 266 -6.87 4.28 -3.87
C GLN A 266 -5.87 5.36 -4.28
N ALA A 267 -4.56 5.08 -4.21
CA ALA A 267 -3.54 6.01 -4.66
C ALA A 267 -3.70 6.40 -6.14
N HIS A 268 -3.96 5.43 -7.02
CA HIS A 268 -4.15 5.68 -8.45
C HIS A 268 -5.41 6.50 -8.74
N THR A 269 -6.54 6.19 -8.10
CA THR A 269 -7.79 6.94 -8.27
C THR A 269 -7.62 8.39 -7.81
N THR A 270 -6.96 8.59 -6.67
CA THR A 270 -6.63 9.92 -6.16
C THR A 270 -5.70 10.66 -7.12
N GLU A 271 -4.70 9.99 -7.70
CA GLU A 271 -3.77 10.61 -8.65
C GLU A 271 -4.47 11.08 -9.93
N VAL A 272 -5.36 10.26 -10.51
CA VAL A 272 -6.14 10.64 -11.70
C VAL A 272 -7.10 11.79 -11.39
N LEU A 273 -7.77 11.78 -10.24
CA LEU A 273 -8.66 12.87 -9.86
C LEU A 273 -7.89 14.17 -9.56
N MET A 274 -6.66 14.06 -9.04
CA MET A 274 -5.82 15.21 -8.71
C MET A 274 -5.04 15.75 -9.90
N SER A 275 -4.82 14.97 -10.97
CA SER A 275 -4.05 15.43 -12.13
C SER A 275 -4.67 16.64 -12.81
N ASP A 276 -6.00 16.69 -12.88
CA ASP A 276 -6.75 17.82 -13.46
C ASP A 276 -6.67 19.08 -12.59
N LEU A 277 -6.38 18.92 -11.30
CA LEU A 277 -6.21 20.03 -10.37
C LEU A 277 -4.79 20.61 -10.40
N LEU A 278 -3.83 19.91 -11.03
CA LEU A 278 -2.47 20.42 -11.13
C LEU A 278 -2.40 21.60 -12.10
N PRO A 279 -1.54 22.61 -11.82
CA PRO A 279 -1.25 23.66 -12.78
C PRO A 279 -0.66 23.07 -14.07
N PRO A 280 -1.03 23.60 -15.25
CA PRO A 280 -0.56 23.08 -16.52
C PRO A 280 0.93 23.39 -16.76
N ALA A 281 1.59 22.61 -17.61
CA ALA A 281 2.87 23.02 -18.15
C ALA A 281 2.66 24.24 -19.07
N LEU A 282 3.41 25.31 -18.82
CA LEU A 282 3.35 26.52 -19.64
C LEU A 282 4.48 26.53 -20.66
N ASP A 283 4.16 27.04 -21.84
CA ASP A 283 5.04 27.02 -22.99
C ASP A 283 4.94 28.34 -23.77
N ARG A 284 5.70 28.44 -24.86
CA ARG A 284 5.62 29.60 -25.75
C ARG A 284 4.34 29.60 -26.59
N VAL A 285 3.63 30.73 -26.57
CA VAL A 285 2.42 30.95 -27.40
C VAL A 285 2.65 32.20 -28.26
N HIS A 286 2.60 32.04 -29.59
CA HIS A 286 2.77 33.13 -30.57
C HIS A 286 3.97 34.06 -30.33
N GLY A 287 5.09 33.49 -29.86
CA GLY A 287 6.33 34.24 -29.57
C GLY A 287 6.36 34.96 -28.22
N ILE A 288 5.35 34.74 -27.36
CA ILE A 288 5.32 35.20 -25.97
C ILE A 288 5.76 34.03 -25.08
N GLY A 289 6.68 34.28 -24.16
CA GLY A 289 7.15 33.27 -23.19
C GLY A 289 6.27 33.24 -21.95
N PHE A 290 5.78 32.05 -21.57
CA PHE A 290 5.06 31.82 -20.33
C PHE A 290 5.79 30.77 -19.51
N SER A 291 6.01 31.03 -18.22
CA SER A 291 6.52 30.03 -17.30
C SER A 291 5.77 30.09 -15.99
N GLY A 292 5.40 28.93 -15.46
CA GLY A 292 4.69 28.78 -14.19
C GLY A 292 5.48 27.88 -13.25
N ARG A 293 5.44 28.18 -11.95
CA ARG A 293 5.96 27.31 -10.89
C ARG A 293 5.01 27.32 -9.72
N TYR A 294 4.81 26.14 -9.15
CA TYR A 294 3.90 25.90 -8.04
C TYR A 294 4.56 25.02 -6.99
N ARG A 295 4.27 25.28 -5.71
CA ARG A 295 4.65 24.44 -4.57
C ARG A 295 3.53 24.46 -3.53
N ALA A 296 2.95 23.30 -3.25
CA ALA A 296 1.94 23.14 -2.21
C ALA A 296 2.53 23.29 -0.79
N SER A 297 1.71 23.78 0.14
CA SER A 297 2.00 24.07 1.54
C SER A 297 2.33 22.85 2.40
N VAL A 298 1.77 21.68 2.07
CA VAL A 298 1.90 20.44 2.85
C VAL A 298 2.87 19.48 2.16
N ALA A 299 3.87 19.00 2.91
CA ALA A 299 4.81 18.02 2.42
C ALA A 299 4.09 16.71 2.04
N GLY A 300 4.24 16.29 0.78
CA GLY A 300 3.56 15.12 0.22
C GLY A 300 2.25 15.42 -0.49
N GLU A 301 1.70 16.63 -0.36
CA GLU A 301 0.58 17.09 -1.19
C GLU A 301 1.10 17.76 -2.48
N ARG A 302 0.28 17.69 -3.54
CA ARG A 302 0.59 18.27 -4.85
C ARG A 302 -0.40 19.35 -5.28
N VAL A 303 -1.43 19.61 -4.48
CA VAL A 303 -2.56 20.50 -4.81
C VAL A 303 -2.90 21.37 -3.60
N GLY A 304 -3.48 22.54 -3.85
CA GLY A 304 -3.80 23.53 -2.83
C GLY A 304 -4.71 24.65 -3.36
N GLY A 305 -4.78 25.78 -2.66
CA GLY A 305 -5.64 26.92 -3.01
C GLY A 305 -5.09 27.77 -4.14
N ASP A 306 -3.76 27.89 -4.22
CA ASP A 306 -3.05 28.56 -5.30
C ASP A 306 -3.15 27.80 -6.63
N PHE A 307 -3.40 28.53 -7.71
CA PHE A 307 -3.40 28.00 -9.07
C PHE A 307 -2.93 29.03 -10.09
N TYR A 308 -2.50 28.54 -11.25
CA TYR A 308 -2.36 29.35 -12.45
C TYR A 308 -2.88 28.57 -13.66
N ASP A 309 -3.27 29.29 -14.70
CA ASP A 309 -3.70 28.70 -15.96
C ASP A 309 -3.35 29.60 -17.15
N LEU A 310 -3.35 29.00 -18.34
CA LEU A 310 -3.09 29.67 -19.60
C LEU A 310 -4.11 29.19 -20.63
N PHE A 311 -4.80 30.14 -21.24
CA PHE A 311 -5.73 29.90 -22.34
C PHE A 311 -5.12 30.51 -23.61
N PRO A 312 -4.45 29.69 -24.45
CA PRO A 312 -3.78 30.15 -25.65
C PRO A 312 -4.74 30.83 -26.61
N ALA A 313 -4.27 31.89 -27.24
CA ALA A 313 -5.00 32.52 -28.33
C ALA A 313 -5.03 31.63 -29.58
N ASP A 314 -6.17 31.59 -30.29
CA ASP A 314 -6.30 30.82 -31.54
C ASP A 314 -5.42 31.39 -32.66
N THR A 315 -5.20 32.70 -32.65
CA THR A 315 -4.41 33.41 -33.67
C THR A 315 -3.35 34.33 -33.04
N PRO A 316 -2.27 34.69 -33.76
CA PRO A 316 -1.26 35.60 -33.25
C PRO A 316 -1.76 37.02 -32.91
N ASP A 317 -2.88 37.44 -33.51
CA ASP A 317 -3.47 38.77 -33.31
C ASP A 317 -4.49 38.83 -32.16
N THR A 318 -4.87 37.67 -31.64
CA THR A 318 -5.77 37.52 -30.49
C THR A 318 -4.99 37.43 -29.17
N GLU A 319 -5.61 37.89 -28.09
CA GLU A 319 -4.99 37.91 -26.78
C GLU A 319 -4.98 36.51 -26.14
N THR A 320 -3.81 36.09 -25.64
CA THR A 320 -3.67 34.91 -24.79
C THR A 320 -4.01 35.31 -23.36
N VAL A 321 -4.87 34.54 -22.70
CA VAL A 321 -5.27 34.81 -21.32
C VAL A 321 -4.39 34.00 -20.38
N ALA A 322 -3.83 34.64 -19.37
CA ALA A 322 -3.09 34.00 -18.30
C ALA A 322 -3.66 34.43 -16.95
N VAL A 323 -3.76 33.49 -16.01
CA VAL A 323 -4.34 33.75 -14.69
C VAL A 323 -3.45 33.18 -13.61
N LEU A 324 -3.39 33.86 -12.47
CA LEU A 324 -2.86 33.33 -11.22
C LEU A 324 -3.84 33.72 -10.12
N GLY A 325 -4.23 32.78 -9.28
CA GLY A 325 -5.16 33.05 -8.19
C GLY A 325 -4.92 32.17 -6.98
N ASP A 326 -5.48 32.61 -5.87
CA ASP A 326 -5.44 31.94 -4.58
C ASP A 326 -6.86 31.83 -4.02
N VAL A 327 -7.28 30.61 -3.72
CA VAL A 327 -8.55 30.31 -3.08
C VAL A 327 -8.35 30.28 -1.56
N CYS A 328 -9.16 31.07 -0.85
CA CYS A 328 -9.16 31.03 0.61
C CYS A 328 -9.47 29.62 1.14
N GLY A 329 -8.59 29.10 1.97
CA GLY A 329 -8.65 27.72 2.48
C GLY A 329 -7.34 26.99 2.20
N LYS A 330 -7.26 25.71 2.57
CA LYS A 330 -6.09 24.86 2.30
C LYS A 330 -6.50 23.45 1.95
N GLY A 331 -5.61 22.73 1.27
CA GLY A 331 -5.81 21.33 0.89
C GLY A 331 -6.86 21.14 -0.20
N LEU A 332 -7.48 19.96 -0.20
CA LEU A 332 -8.30 19.48 -1.32
C LEU A 332 -9.55 20.35 -1.61
N GLU A 333 -10.22 20.88 -0.59
CA GLU A 333 -11.42 21.72 -0.80
C GLU A 333 -11.10 23.02 -1.55
N ALA A 334 -9.96 23.64 -1.23
CA ALA A 334 -9.46 24.81 -1.94
C ALA A 334 -9.07 24.46 -3.38
N ALA A 335 -8.39 23.33 -3.58
CA ALA A 335 -8.01 22.84 -4.92
C ALA A 335 -9.22 22.56 -5.83
N VAL A 336 -10.29 21.95 -5.29
CA VAL A 336 -11.53 21.72 -6.05
C VAL A 336 -12.17 23.05 -6.47
N THR A 337 -12.13 24.06 -5.61
CA THR A 337 -12.65 25.39 -5.94
C THR A 337 -11.77 26.09 -6.99
N ALA A 338 -10.44 25.97 -6.89
CA ALA A 338 -9.51 26.45 -7.91
C ALA A 338 -9.82 25.81 -9.28
N GLY A 339 -10.07 24.50 -9.31
CA GLY A 339 -10.51 23.80 -10.50
C GLY A 339 -11.81 24.38 -11.09
N ARG A 340 -12.83 24.66 -10.26
CA ARG A 340 -14.08 25.30 -10.73
C ARG A 340 -13.84 26.68 -11.32
N VAL A 341 -13.01 27.50 -10.67
CA VAL A 341 -12.67 28.84 -11.14
C VAL A 341 -12.01 28.78 -12.51
N ARG A 342 -11.05 27.87 -12.70
CA ARG A 342 -10.38 27.64 -14.00
C ARG A 342 -11.37 27.30 -15.11
N HIS A 343 -12.33 26.40 -14.86
CA HIS A 343 -13.36 26.03 -15.85
C HIS A 343 -14.31 27.19 -16.19
N VAL A 344 -14.73 27.97 -15.17
CA VAL A 344 -15.56 29.17 -15.42
C VAL A 344 -14.77 30.19 -16.24
N LEU A 345 -13.50 30.43 -15.90
CA LEU A 345 -12.63 31.32 -16.65
C LEU A 345 -12.45 30.86 -18.11
N GLN A 346 -12.25 29.56 -18.34
CA GLN A 346 -12.16 28.97 -19.68
C GLN A 346 -13.38 29.32 -20.53
N ALA A 347 -14.59 29.21 -19.97
CA ALA A 347 -15.83 29.60 -20.65
C ALA A 347 -15.96 31.11 -20.89
N LEU A 348 -15.25 31.93 -20.11
CA LEU A 348 -15.27 33.39 -20.18
C LEU A 348 -14.14 33.99 -21.03
N VAL A 349 -13.17 33.18 -21.50
CA VAL A 349 -12.08 33.62 -22.39
C VAL A 349 -12.55 34.45 -23.59
N PRO A 350 -13.68 34.15 -24.27
CA PRO A 350 -14.17 34.97 -25.37
C PRO A 350 -14.50 36.43 -25.00
N PHE A 351 -14.66 36.74 -23.71
CA PHE A 351 -14.94 38.08 -23.21
C PHE A 351 -13.69 38.76 -22.61
N ALA A 352 -12.51 38.15 -22.70
CA ALA A 352 -11.30 38.60 -22.02
C ALA A 352 -10.76 39.97 -22.44
N ALA A 353 -11.21 40.54 -23.57
CA ALA A 353 -10.92 41.94 -23.89
C ALA A 353 -11.45 42.91 -22.82
N ASP A 354 -12.51 42.54 -22.10
CA ASP A 354 -13.09 43.27 -20.98
C ASP A 354 -12.91 42.50 -19.67
N HIS A 355 -11.78 42.75 -18.99
CA HIS A 355 -11.44 42.12 -17.72
C HIS A 355 -12.50 42.37 -16.64
N ALA A 356 -13.09 43.57 -16.62
CA ALA A 356 -14.12 43.90 -15.64
C ALA A 356 -15.35 43.02 -15.83
N ARG A 357 -15.77 42.82 -17.09
CA ARG A 357 -16.86 41.90 -17.42
C ARG A 357 -16.55 40.45 -17.05
N VAL A 358 -15.36 39.94 -17.39
CA VAL A 358 -14.96 38.56 -17.04
C VAL A 358 -15.01 38.34 -15.53
N LEU A 359 -14.36 39.20 -14.76
CA LEU A 359 -14.29 39.09 -13.31
C LEU A 359 -15.67 39.29 -12.65
N THR A 360 -16.54 40.15 -13.21
CA THR A 360 -17.92 40.31 -12.73
C THR A 360 -18.74 39.05 -12.95
N LEU A 361 -18.60 38.39 -14.11
CA LEU A 361 -19.29 37.14 -14.41
C LEU A 361 -18.78 36.00 -13.52
N LEU A 362 -17.46 35.91 -13.31
CA LEU A 362 -16.87 34.96 -12.37
C LEU A 362 -17.40 35.19 -10.94
N ASN A 363 -17.44 36.44 -10.47
CA ASN A 363 -17.97 36.79 -9.16
C ASN A 363 -19.40 36.31 -8.96
N ARG A 364 -20.27 36.54 -9.94
CA ARG A 364 -21.67 36.07 -9.91
C ARG A 364 -21.76 34.54 -9.90
N ALA A 365 -20.93 33.87 -10.68
CA ALA A 365 -20.89 32.41 -10.71
C ALA A 365 -20.52 31.84 -9.34
N LEU A 366 -19.49 32.39 -8.67
CA LEU A 366 -19.10 31.94 -7.34
C LEU A 366 -20.17 32.24 -6.29
N LEU A 367 -20.74 33.45 -6.26
CA LEU A 367 -21.79 33.81 -5.30
C LEU A 367 -23.04 32.93 -5.40
N SER A 368 -23.38 32.43 -6.60
CA SER A 368 -24.52 31.53 -6.79
C SER A 368 -24.29 30.12 -6.22
N ALA A 369 -23.04 29.70 -6.08
CA ALA A 369 -22.65 28.42 -5.52
C ALA A 369 -22.56 28.54 -3.99
N ASN A 370 -23.68 28.29 -3.32
CA ASN A 370 -23.79 28.31 -1.85
C ASN A 370 -22.60 27.59 -1.18
N ARG A 371 -21.81 28.33 -0.39
CA ARG A 371 -20.59 27.90 0.35
C ARG A 371 -19.26 27.83 -0.43
N THR A 372 -19.05 28.61 -1.49
CA THR A 372 -17.68 28.74 -2.05
C THR A 372 -16.85 29.75 -1.24
N PRO A 373 -15.57 29.44 -0.93
CA PRO A 373 -14.63 30.43 -0.43
C PRO A 373 -14.38 31.53 -1.48
N PHE A 374 -13.94 32.69 -1.01
CA PHE A 374 -13.54 33.77 -1.89
C PHE A 374 -12.17 33.51 -2.50
N VAL A 375 -11.88 34.21 -3.60
CA VAL A 375 -10.68 34.01 -4.41
C VAL A 375 -10.01 35.36 -4.65
N THR A 376 -8.70 35.42 -4.44
CA THR A 376 -7.88 36.52 -4.96
C THR A 376 -7.26 36.09 -6.28
N MET A 377 -7.16 36.98 -7.27
CA MET A 377 -6.52 36.62 -8.54
C MET A 377 -6.01 37.80 -9.34
N VAL A 378 -5.07 37.52 -10.24
CA VAL A 378 -4.71 38.38 -11.36
C VAL A 378 -5.17 37.74 -12.66
N LEU A 379 -5.89 38.53 -13.46
CA LEU A 379 -6.20 38.24 -14.86
C LEU A 379 -5.27 39.04 -15.75
N ALA A 380 -4.55 38.36 -16.62
CA ALA A 380 -3.67 38.95 -17.62
C ALA A 380 -4.12 38.56 -19.03
N THR A 381 -4.15 39.51 -19.95
CA THR A 381 -4.22 39.24 -21.40
C THR A 381 -2.92 39.70 -22.04
N ALA A 382 -2.39 38.91 -22.97
CA ALA A 382 -1.12 39.16 -23.62
C ALA A 382 -1.24 39.01 -25.14
N VAL A 383 -0.79 40.01 -25.89
CA VAL A 383 -0.71 39.95 -27.36
C VAL A 383 0.61 40.52 -27.85
N ARG A 384 1.22 39.83 -28.81
CA ARG A 384 2.48 40.28 -29.42
C ARG A 384 2.20 41.35 -30.47
N ARG A 385 2.92 42.46 -30.41
CA ARG A 385 2.87 43.56 -31.39
C ARG A 385 4.30 43.86 -31.85
N GLY A 386 4.71 43.20 -32.93
CA GLY A 386 6.10 43.25 -33.40
C GLY A 386 7.03 42.59 -32.39
N ALA A 387 8.07 43.32 -31.95
CA ALA A 387 9.00 42.85 -30.93
C ALA A 387 8.47 43.03 -29.48
N TYR A 388 7.37 43.76 -29.31
CA TYR A 388 6.81 44.09 -28.00
C TYR A 388 5.69 43.13 -27.63
N VAL A 389 5.45 42.95 -26.34
CA VAL A 389 4.25 42.27 -25.82
C VAL A 389 3.41 43.30 -25.08
N ARG A 390 2.15 43.46 -25.49
CA ARG A 390 1.18 44.30 -24.79
C ARG A 390 0.40 43.43 -23.82
N LEU A 391 0.33 43.88 -22.58
CA LEU A 391 -0.40 43.24 -21.50
C LEU A 391 -1.55 44.15 -21.04
N ARG A 392 -2.70 43.56 -20.74
CA ARG A 392 -3.68 44.16 -19.82
C ARG A 392 -3.70 43.32 -18.57
N LEU A 393 -3.70 43.96 -17.41
CA LEU A 393 -3.57 43.31 -16.09
C LEU A 393 -4.67 43.83 -15.17
N SER A 394 -5.40 42.94 -14.51
CA SER A 394 -6.36 43.31 -13.46
C SER A 394 -6.13 42.43 -12.26
N SER A 395 -5.93 43.04 -11.09
CA SER A 395 -5.87 42.34 -9.82
C SER A 395 -7.20 42.46 -9.09
N ALA A 396 -7.74 41.33 -8.64
CA ALA A 396 -8.93 41.20 -7.82
C ALA A 396 -8.52 40.70 -6.43
N GLY A 397 -8.13 41.64 -5.55
CA GLY A 397 -7.66 41.34 -4.19
C GLY A 397 -6.30 40.66 -4.08
N HIS A 398 -5.55 40.52 -5.18
CA HIS A 398 -4.26 39.82 -5.22
C HIS A 398 -3.07 40.80 -5.20
N PRO A 399 -1.85 40.37 -4.79
CA PRO A 399 -0.64 41.16 -4.98
C PRO A 399 -0.49 41.67 -6.42
N ALA A 400 -0.06 42.92 -6.56
CA ALA A 400 0.07 43.56 -7.85
C ALA A 400 1.22 42.94 -8.67
N PRO A 401 1.04 42.71 -9.98
CA PRO A 401 2.11 42.16 -10.81
C PRO A 401 3.35 43.05 -10.84
N LEU A 402 4.54 42.42 -10.86
CA LEU A 402 5.83 43.12 -10.90
C LEU A 402 6.42 43.05 -12.31
N VAL A 403 6.77 44.20 -12.87
CA VAL A 403 7.41 44.34 -14.18
C VAL A 403 8.91 44.52 -14.00
N VAL A 404 9.68 43.57 -14.52
CA VAL A 404 11.15 43.60 -14.53
C VAL A 404 11.61 44.19 -15.85
N ARG A 405 12.18 45.39 -15.78
CA ARG A 405 12.80 46.07 -16.92
C ARG A 405 14.19 45.50 -17.19
N THR A 406 14.68 45.62 -18.41
CA THR A 406 16.05 45.22 -18.79
C THR A 406 17.13 46.02 -18.06
N THR A 407 16.77 47.17 -17.50
CA THR A 407 17.64 47.99 -16.64
C THR A 407 17.83 47.43 -15.23
N GLY A 408 17.10 46.36 -14.86
CA GLY A 408 17.04 45.85 -13.49
C GLY A 408 16.05 46.60 -12.59
N ARG A 409 15.35 47.61 -13.11
CA ARG A 409 14.25 48.27 -12.37
C ARG A 409 13.06 47.32 -12.27
N VAL A 410 12.51 47.20 -11.07
CA VAL A 410 11.27 46.45 -10.81
C VAL A 410 10.16 47.46 -10.51
N GLU A 411 9.09 47.42 -11.29
CA GLU A 411 7.94 48.35 -11.20
C GLU A 411 6.68 47.57 -10.86
N GLU A 412 5.82 48.12 -10.02
CA GLU A 412 4.51 47.53 -9.74
C GLU A 412 3.51 47.98 -10.80
N ALA A 413 2.74 47.04 -11.36
CA ALA A 413 1.64 47.37 -12.26
C ALA A 413 0.54 48.08 -11.45
N PRO A 414 -0.01 49.22 -11.92
CA PRO A 414 -0.98 50.02 -11.17
C PRO A 414 -2.39 49.39 -11.21
N THR A 415 -2.52 48.19 -10.68
CA THR A 415 -3.77 47.43 -10.58
C THR A 415 -4.37 47.56 -9.19
N ARG A 416 -5.70 47.55 -9.10
CA ARG A 416 -6.45 47.49 -7.84
C ARG A 416 -7.75 46.74 -8.07
N GLY A 417 -8.23 46.05 -7.04
CA GLY A 417 -9.59 45.55 -7.11
C GLY A 417 -10.01 44.70 -5.92
N THR A 418 -11.31 44.44 -5.87
CA THR A 418 -11.97 43.66 -4.83
C THR A 418 -11.77 42.16 -5.08
N LEU A 419 -11.55 41.38 -4.02
CA LEU A 419 -11.55 39.91 -4.07
C LEU A 419 -12.88 39.36 -4.62
N ILE A 420 -12.81 38.23 -5.33
CA ILE A 420 -13.94 37.62 -6.03
C ILE A 420 -14.67 36.63 -5.13
N GLY A 421 -16.00 36.59 -5.20
CA GLY A 421 -16.86 35.65 -4.47
C GLY A 421 -17.24 36.10 -3.05
N ALA A 422 -16.75 37.26 -2.58
CA ALA A 422 -17.05 37.79 -1.26
C ALA A 422 -18.15 38.88 -1.24
N PHE A 423 -18.22 39.70 -2.29
CA PHE A 423 -19.14 40.84 -2.36
C PHE A 423 -19.90 40.83 -3.69
N ALA A 424 -21.16 41.29 -3.68
CA ALA A 424 -21.99 41.32 -4.89
C ALA A 424 -21.41 42.23 -5.98
N ASP A 425 -20.92 43.39 -5.56
CA ASP A 425 -20.29 44.38 -6.42
C ASP A 425 -18.77 44.35 -6.24
N ILE A 426 -18.04 44.42 -7.35
CA ILE A 426 -16.57 44.44 -7.37
C ILE A 426 -16.09 45.70 -8.10
N GLU A 427 -15.04 46.32 -7.58
CA GLU A 427 -14.35 47.43 -8.23
C GLU A 427 -13.01 46.91 -8.76
N LEU A 428 -12.63 47.35 -9.98
CA LEU A 428 -11.46 46.85 -10.68
C LEU A 428 -10.78 47.98 -11.46
N THR A 429 -9.46 48.07 -11.34
CA THR A 429 -8.58 48.92 -12.16
C THR A 429 -7.70 48.04 -13.02
N THR A 430 -7.85 48.17 -14.34
CA THR A 430 -7.05 47.44 -15.32
C THR A 430 -5.87 48.30 -15.75
N ALA A 431 -4.66 47.78 -15.61
CA ALA A 431 -3.43 48.41 -16.07
C ALA A 431 -3.05 47.90 -17.46
N GLU A 432 -2.57 48.80 -18.32
CA GLU A 432 -1.94 48.42 -19.58
C GLU A 432 -0.42 48.54 -19.46
N VAL A 433 0.29 47.47 -19.76
CA VAL A 433 1.75 47.39 -19.66
C VAL A 433 2.31 46.95 -21.00
N THR A 434 3.35 47.61 -21.48
CA THR A 434 4.13 47.13 -22.64
C THR A 434 5.46 46.59 -22.15
N LEU A 435 5.78 45.36 -22.57
CA LEU A 435 7.06 44.71 -22.34
C LEU A 435 7.92 44.86 -23.60
N ASN A 436 9.11 45.42 -23.43
CA ASN A 436 10.16 45.40 -24.44
C ASN A 436 10.84 44.02 -24.49
N PRO A 437 11.53 43.65 -25.59
CA PRO A 437 12.32 42.43 -25.64
C PRO A 437 13.23 42.26 -24.42
N GLY A 438 13.16 41.11 -23.76
CA GLY A 438 13.90 40.79 -22.54
C GLY A 438 13.26 41.30 -21.24
N GLU A 439 12.12 41.98 -21.30
CA GLU A 439 11.34 42.37 -20.11
C GLU A 439 10.31 41.30 -19.76
N ILE A 440 9.99 41.22 -18.46
CA ILE A 440 9.09 40.22 -17.88
C ILE A 440 8.07 40.90 -16.97
N CYS A 441 6.84 40.39 -16.99
CA CYS A 441 5.84 40.61 -15.96
C CYS A 441 5.71 39.35 -15.09
N LEU A 442 5.89 39.48 -13.78
CA LEU A 442 5.72 38.40 -12.81
C LEU A 442 4.42 38.59 -12.02
N LEU A 443 3.56 37.57 -12.05
CA LEU A 443 2.44 37.36 -11.15
C LEU A 443 2.90 36.39 -10.06
N TYR A 444 2.50 36.62 -8.82
CA TYR A 444 2.92 35.80 -7.68
C TYR A 444 1.86 35.81 -6.59
N SER A 445 1.70 34.68 -5.90
CA SER A 445 0.85 34.59 -4.70
C SER A 445 1.55 35.17 -3.46
N ASP A 446 0.76 35.55 -2.48
CA ASP A 446 1.24 36.07 -1.20
C ASP A 446 2.09 35.05 -0.44
N GLY A 447 1.90 33.75 -0.66
CA GLY A 447 2.72 32.69 -0.09
C GLY A 447 4.20 32.80 -0.41
N ILE A 448 4.59 33.49 -1.50
CA ILE A 448 5.99 33.87 -1.75
C ILE A 448 6.47 34.93 -0.76
N THR A 449 5.72 36.02 -0.60
CA THR A 449 6.12 37.17 0.23
C THR A 449 5.93 36.93 1.71
N GLU A 450 4.92 36.14 2.09
CA GLU A 450 4.61 35.78 3.48
C GLU A 450 5.39 34.57 3.97
N ALA A 451 6.16 33.91 3.09
CA ALA A 451 7.06 32.82 3.43
C ALA A 451 7.94 33.16 4.64
N ARG A 452 7.83 32.38 5.73
CA ARG A 452 8.56 32.64 6.98
C ARG A 452 9.86 31.84 7.07
N GLY A 453 10.93 32.53 7.43
CA GLY A 453 12.28 31.99 7.39
C GLY A 453 13.30 32.84 8.16
N GLY A 454 14.55 32.75 7.74
CA GLY A 454 15.68 33.44 8.37
C GLY A 454 16.21 32.75 9.64
N PRO A 455 17.13 33.40 10.39
CA PRO A 455 17.83 32.82 11.53
C PRO A 455 16.89 32.33 12.65
N LEU A 456 15.84 33.10 12.93
CA LEU A 456 14.83 32.76 13.95
C LEU A 456 13.62 32.01 13.36
N GLY A 457 13.45 32.04 12.03
CA GLY A 457 12.41 31.29 11.33
C GLY A 457 11.03 31.95 11.27
N ASP A 458 10.88 33.17 11.80
CA ASP A 458 9.62 33.91 11.90
C ASP A 458 9.52 35.10 10.94
N THR A 459 10.63 35.45 10.27
CA THR A 459 10.74 36.62 9.41
C THR A 459 10.15 36.32 8.03
N MET A 460 9.19 37.14 7.59
CA MET A 460 8.64 37.05 6.24
C MET A 460 9.70 37.32 5.18
N PHE A 461 9.58 36.68 4.01
CA PHE A 461 10.44 36.92 2.87
C PHE A 461 10.31 38.37 2.39
N SER A 462 9.09 38.91 2.40
CA SER A 462 8.71 40.27 2.01
C SER A 462 8.85 40.57 0.51
N GLU A 463 8.08 41.57 0.09
CA GLU A 463 8.11 42.05 -1.29
C GLU A 463 9.45 42.72 -1.65
N ASP A 464 10.13 43.36 -0.69
CA ASP A 464 11.43 44.01 -0.93
C ASP A 464 12.52 43.00 -1.30
N ARG A 465 12.53 41.81 -0.68
CA ARG A 465 13.45 40.73 -1.09
C ARG A 465 13.07 40.19 -2.45
N LEU A 466 11.78 40.02 -2.73
CA LEU A 466 11.31 39.60 -4.05
C LEU A 466 11.78 40.58 -5.13
N ARG A 467 11.60 41.89 -4.94
CA ARG A 467 12.12 42.94 -5.82
C ARG A 467 13.64 42.87 -5.99
N THR A 468 14.38 42.58 -4.92
CA THR A 468 15.85 42.41 -4.96
C THR A 468 16.26 41.18 -5.79
N VAL A 469 15.53 40.07 -5.67
CA VAL A 469 15.78 38.88 -6.51
C VAL A 469 15.47 39.18 -7.97
N LEU A 470 14.36 39.86 -8.24
CA LEU A 470 13.91 40.17 -9.59
C LEU A 470 14.81 41.17 -10.31
N SER A 471 15.39 42.15 -9.62
CA SER A 471 16.34 43.10 -10.23
C SER A 471 17.60 42.40 -10.77
N GLN A 472 18.00 41.28 -10.15
CA GLN A 472 19.11 40.43 -10.59
C GLN A 472 18.74 39.53 -11.78
N CYS A 473 17.46 39.44 -12.12
CA CYS A 473 16.93 38.60 -13.20
C CYS A 473 16.71 39.37 -14.51
N ALA A 474 17.14 40.63 -14.60
CA ALA A 474 16.94 41.47 -15.78
C ALA A 474 17.48 40.81 -17.06
N GLY A 475 16.64 40.74 -18.09
CA GLY A 475 16.99 40.13 -19.38
C GLY A 475 17.04 38.59 -19.40
N MET A 476 16.77 37.92 -18.27
CA MET A 476 16.69 36.46 -18.24
C MET A 476 15.37 35.95 -18.84
N PRO A 477 15.31 34.71 -19.35
CA PRO A 477 14.06 34.08 -19.80
C PRO A 477 13.06 33.85 -18.65
N PRO A 478 11.73 33.85 -18.91
CA PRO A 478 10.68 33.61 -17.90
C PRO A 478 10.91 32.34 -17.05
N GLU A 479 11.41 31.28 -17.66
CA GLU A 479 11.68 29.99 -17.02
C GLU A 479 12.72 30.16 -15.91
N VAL A 480 13.81 30.87 -16.21
CA VAL A 480 14.89 31.15 -15.27
C VAL A 480 14.40 32.04 -14.13
N VAL A 481 13.57 33.05 -14.43
CA VAL A 481 13.03 33.96 -13.40
C VAL A 481 12.14 33.20 -12.42
N THR A 482 11.18 32.41 -12.91
CA THR A 482 10.29 31.64 -12.04
C THR A 482 11.02 30.61 -11.20
N GLU A 483 12.00 29.91 -11.78
CA GLU A 483 12.85 28.96 -11.04
C GLU A 483 13.67 29.67 -9.96
N ARG A 484 14.27 30.82 -10.27
CA ARG A 484 15.07 31.60 -9.32
C ARG A 484 14.22 32.07 -8.13
N VAL A 485 13.03 32.61 -8.39
CA VAL A 485 12.11 33.06 -7.33
C VAL A 485 11.69 31.87 -6.44
N GLN A 486 11.24 30.77 -7.04
CA GLN A 486 10.82 29.59 -6.29
C GLN A 486 11.96 28.99 -5.46
N MET A 487 13.17 28.93 -6.03
CA MET A 487 14.36 28.42 -5.32
C MET A 487 14.69 29.29 -4.11
N VAL A 488 14.75 30.62 -4.27
CA VAL A 488 15.11 31.53 -3.16
C VAL A 488 14.03 31.52 -2.07
N ALA A 489 12.75 31.54 -2.42
CA ALA A 489 11.66 31.41 -1.45
C ALA A 489 11.72 30.05 -0.72
N SER A 490 12.01 28.98 -1.45
CA SER A 490 12.15 27.64 -0.87
C SER A 490 13.32 27.52 0.10
N GLN A 491 14.46 28.11 -0.24
CA GLN A 491 15.64 28.18 0.64
C GLN A 491 15.37 29.01 1.89
N TRP A 492 14.61 30.09 1.76
CA TRP A 492 14.22 30.94 2.89
C TRP A 492 13.38 30.17 3.92
N VAL A 493 12.37 29.43 3.46
CA VAL A 493 11.53 28.58 4.32
C VAL A 493 12.31 27.43 4.93
N GLY A 494 13.11 26.73 4.13
CA GLY A 494 13.75 25.48 4.52
C GLY A 494 12.72 24.35 4.73
N GLY A 495 12.85 23.57 5.80
CA GLY A 495 11.92 22.50 6.17
C GLY A 495 10.72 22.94 7.01
N ARG A 496 10.41 24.24 7.07
CA ARG A 496 9.32 24.80 7.88
C ARG A 496 7.99 24.75 7.13
N ARG A 497 6.89 24.92 7.88
CA ARG A 497 5.55 25.11 7.31
C ARG A 497 5.48 26.42 6.54
N HIS A 498 4.79 26.43 5.42
CA HIS A 498 4.58 27.58 4.56
C HIS A 498 3.18 27.51 3.93
N ASP A 499 2.74 28.60 3.29
CA ASP A 499 1.55 28.57 2.45
C ASP A 499 1.84 28.06 1.04
N ASP A 500 0.81 27.82 0.24
CA ASP A 500 1.03 27.49 -1.17
C ASP A 500 1.81 28.64 -1.85
N MET A 501 2.66 28.29 -2.81
CA MET A 501 3.48 29.26 -3.52
C MET A 501 3.28 29.08 -5.02
N ALA A 502 2.74 30.09 -5.68
CA ALA A 502 2.59 30.15 -7.12
C ALA A 502 3.29 31.37 -7.69
N VAL A 503 3.97 31.18 -8.83
CA VAL A 503 4.49 32.27 -9.66
C VAL A 503 4.23 31.99 -11.13
N LEU A 504 3.93 33.04 -11.88
CA LEU A 504 3.69 33.01 -13.32
C LEU A 504 4.42 34.18 -13.96
N ALA A 505 5.35 33.91 -14.88
CA ALA A 505 6.07 34.93 -15.64
C ALA A 505 5.56 34.98 -17.09
N ILE A 506 5.35 36.20 -17.58
CA ILE A 506 5.01 36.52 -18.97
C ILE A 506 6.15 37.37 -19.52
N GLY A 507 6.84 36.89 -20.56
CA GLY A 507 8.01 37.55 -21.12
C GLY A 507 7.88 37.90 -22.60
N ALA A 508 8.44 39.06 -22.96
CA ALA A 508 8.71 39.39 -24.35
C ALA A 508 10.06 38.78 -24.75
N HIS A 509 10.03 37.79 -25.63
CA HIS A 509 11.25 37.08 -26.03
C HIS A 509 12.21 38.00 -26.81
N HIS A 510 13.51 37.85 -26.56
CA HIS A 510 14.54 38.46 -27.39
C HIS A 510 14.72 37.56 -28.61
N ASP A 511 14.24 37.97 -29.79
CA ASP A 511 14.50 37.23 -31.04
C ASP A 511 16.01 37.26 -31.33
N ASN A 512 16.76 36.35 -30.72
CA ASN A 512 18.11 36.06 -31.16
C ASN A 512 17.98 35.28 -32.46
N VAL A 513 18.18 35.98 -33.57
CA VAL A 513 18.45 35.39 -34.87
C VAL A 513 19.61 34.41 -34.70
N ARG A 514 19.29 33.12 -34.61
CA ARG A 514 20.18 32.03 -35.00
C ARG A 514 19.37 31.08 -35.89
N GLN A 515 19.14 31.53 -37.12
CA GLN A 515 19.29 30.62 -38.24
C GLN A 515 20.79 30.43 -38.44
N THR A 516 21.31 29.26 -38.10
CA THR A 516 22.54 28.72 -38.68
C THR A 516 22.47 27.21 -38.63
#